data_AF-A0A445LYY2-F1
#
_entry.id   AF-A0A445LYY2-F1
#
_cell.length_a   1.000
_cell.length_b   1.000
_cell.length_c   1.000
_cell.angle_alpha   90.00
_cell.angle_beta   90.00
_cell.angle_gamma   90.00
#
_symmetry.space_group_name_H-M   'P 1'
#
loop_
_entity.id
_entity.type
_entity.pdbx_description
1 polymer ?
#
loop_
_entity_poly.entity_id
_entity_poly.type
_entity_poly.pdbx_seq_one_letter_code
_entity_poly.pdbx_strand_id
1 'polypeptide(L)'
;MFREAASVWNSLISSIEEQKQGHGNDSSRAKEKQCPHFLNNMNSTELGNSSYKLQLPCGLTQGSSITIIGIPNGLLGNFRIDLTGEPLPGEPDPPIVLHYNVRLHGDKITEDPVIVQNSWTQAHDWGEEDRCPSPTPEKFDKVDDLEQCNKIVGKNISQRHPAGMHSHTSRQSSTMDEQSVNRKYFPFKQGYPFVATLRVGSEGIQMTVDGKHITSFAFRETLEPWLVSEIKISGDLKLISILASGLPTSEDSEHIIDLESLKSSPISAQTPLDLFIGVFSTANNFKRRMAVRRTWMQYNAVRSNTTAVRFFVGLHKSTVVNEELWREARTYGDVQLMPFVDYYSLITWKSLAICIFGTQVSAKFVMKTDDDAFVRVDEVLDSLHRINADHGLLYGLINLDSRPHRNTDSKWYISPEEWSEGTYPPWAHGPGYVVSHDIARTVSKKFRENHLKMFKLEDVAMGIWIADMKKEGLEVRYENEVRVYPEGCKDGYVVAHYQGPREMLCLWQKLQVDKRAKCCGDSRK
;
A
#
# COMPACT_ATOMS: atom_id res chain seq x y z
N MET A 1 20.51 6.35 -1.67
CA MET A 1 19.36 7.27 -1.86
C MET A 1 19.60 8.33 -2.94
N PHE A 2 20.34 9.43 -2.71
CA PHE A 2 20.50 10.48 -3.74
C PHE A 2 21.16 10.03 -5.06
N ARG A 3 22.10 9.06 -5.00
CA ARG A 3 22.72 8.48 -6.21
C ARG A 3 21.75 7.68 -7.08
N GLU A 4 20.89 6.89 -6.44
CA GLU A 4 19.86 6.10 -7.12
C GLU A 4 18.84 7.04 -7.78
N ALA A 5 18.36 8.04 -7.03
CA ALA A 5 17.46 9.06 -7.55
C ALA A 5 18.03 9.81 -8.76
N ALA A 6 19.30 10.20 -8.71
CA ALA A 6 19.97 10.85 -9.84
C ALA A 6 20.07 9.93 -11.06
N SER A 7 20.36 8.64 -10.87
CA SER A 7 20.41 7.65 -11.94
C SER A 7 19.05 7.47 -12.61
N VAL A 8 17.99 7.29 -11.81
CA VAL A 8 16.61 7.14 -12.31
C VAL A 8 16.15 8.41 -13.03
N TRP A 9 16.45 9.58 -12.47
CA TRP A 9 16.12 10.86 -13.09
C TRP A 9 16.82 11.05 -14.44
N ASN A 10 18.13 10.77 -14.51
CA ASN A 10 18.88 10.88 -15.77
C ASN A 10 18.35 9.92 -16.84
N SER A 11 17.98 8.69 -16.46
CA SER A 11 17.34 7.73 -17.36
C SER A 11 16.01 8.26 -17.92
N LEU A 12 15.17 8.85 -17.06
CA LEU A 12 13.92 9.46 -17.47
C LEU A 12 14.14 10.62 -18.45
N ILE A 13 15.08 11.53 -18.16
CA ILE A 13 15.39 12.67 -19.03
C ILE A 13 15.91 12.18 -20.40
N SER A 14 16.82 11.20 -20.43
CA SER A 14 17.33 10.61 -21.67
C SER A 14 16.19 10.04 -22.53
N SER A 15 15.28 9.26 -21.94
CA SER A 15 14.13 8.70 -22.65
C SER A 15 13.22 9.79 -23.23
N ILE A 16 12.97 10.86 -22.47
CA ILE A 16 12.17 11.99 -22.94
C ILE A 16 12.83 12.72 -24.11
N GLU A 17 14.16 12.88 -24.08
CA GLU A 17 14.91 13.52 -25.18
C GLU A 17 14.89 12.68 -26.45
N GLU A 18 15.07 11.36 -26.33
CA GLU A 18 14.94 10.41 -27.45
C GLU A 18 13.55 10.47 -28.10
N GLN A 19 12.48 10.50 -27.29
CA GLN A 19 11.10 10.63 -27.79
C GLN A 19 10.86 11.95 -28.53
N LYS A 20 11.51 13.06 -28.12
CA LYS A 20 11.41 14.35 -28.80
C LYS A 20 12.16 14.39 -30.14
N GLN A 21 13.24 13.61 -30.29
CA GLN A 21 14.04 13.56 -31.51
C GLN A 21 13.43 12.63 -32.58
N GLY A 22 12.60 11.66 -32.19
CA GLY A 22 11.96 10.67 -33.07
C GLY A 22 10.70 11.11 -33.84
N HIS A 23 10.59 12.34 -34.35
CA HIS A 23 9.51 12.71 -35.28
C HIS A 23 9.79 12.17 -36.70
N GLY A 24 9.43 10.91 -36.97
CA GLY A 24 9.49 10.38 -38.34
C GLY A 24 9.35 8.87 -38.51
N ASN A 25 8.23 8.27 -38.09
CA ASN A 25 7.53 7.11 -38.72
C ASN A 25 6.54 6.45 -37.74
N ASP A 26 5.47 7.16 -37.38
CA ASP A 26 4.39 6.64 -36.53
C ASP A 26 3.24 6.07 -37.37
N SER A 27 3.41 4.89 -37.95
CA SER A 27 2.26 4.10 -38.44
C SER A 27 2.32 2.59 -38.20
N SER A 28 3.37 2.06 -37.55
CA SER A 28 3.48 0.60 -37.32
C SER A 28 3.73 0.17 -35.86
N ARG A 29 3.78 1.10 -34.89
CA ARG A 29 3.65 0.79 -33.47
C ARG A 29 2.32 1.35 -32.97
N ALA A 30 1.23 0.63 -33.26
CA ALA A 30 0.05 0.76 -32.41
C ALA A 30 0.52 0.56 -30.97
N LYS A 31 0.31 1.56 -30.12
CA LYS A 31 0.77 1.69 -28.73
C LYS A 31 0.54 0.37 -27.95
N GLU A 32 1.50 -0.54 -27.91
CA GLU A 32 1.50 -1.57 -26.88
C GLU A 32 1.60 -0.85 -25.54
N LYS A 33 0.59 -1.03 -24.68
CA LYS A 33 0.60 -0.45 -23.34
C LYS A 33 1.85 -0.96 -22.62
N GLN A 34 2.75 -0.06 -22.28
CA GLN A 34 3.98 -0.42 -21.58
C GLN A 34 3.64 -1.00 -20.18
N CYS A 35 2.53 -0.56 -19.56
CA CYS A 35 1.90 -1.17 -18.38
C CYS A 35 0.57 -1.89 -18.69
N PRO A 36 0.58 -3.22 -18.92
CA PRO A 36 -0.65 -3.98 -19.17
C PRO A 36 -1.44 -4.23 -17.89
N HIS A 37 -2.77 -4.12 -17.96
CA HIS A 37 -3.67 -4.36 -16.81
C HIS A 37 -3.72 -5.83 -16.36
N PHE A 38 -3.43 -6.76 -17.27
CA PHE A 38 -3.33 -8.19 -17.00
C PHE A 38 -2.23 -8.80 -17.85
N LEU A 39 -1.63 -9.86 -17.35
CA LEU A 39 -0.65 -10.69 -18.03
C LEU A 39 -1.06 -12.14 -17.85
N ASN A 40 -1.13 -12.91 -18.92
CA ASN A 40 -1.41 -14.33 -18.85
C ASN A 40 -0.34 -15.12 -19.62
N ASN A 41 -0.11 -16.34 -19.18
CA ASN A 41 0.66 -17.30 -19.95
C ASN A 41 0.02 -18.69 -19.73
N MET A 42 -0.43 -19.29 -20.83
CA MET A 42 -1.00 -20.64 -20.84
C MET A 42 0.04 -21.60 -21.42
N ASN A 43 0.19 -22.78 -20.81
CA ASN A 43 1.13 -23.83 -21.23
C ASN A 43 2.60 -23.41 -21.18
N SER A 44 3.04 -22.84 -20.06
CA SER A 44 4.42 -22.40 -19.86
C SER A 44 5.45 -23.52 -19.67
N THR A 45 5.15 -24.75 -20.09
CA THR A 45 6.14 -25.84 -20.16
C THR A 45 6.96 -25.71 -21.44
N GLU A 46 7.62 -24.56 -21.63
CA GLU A 46 8.69 -24.46 -22.60
C GLU A 46 9.94 -25.14 -22.04
N LEU A 47 10.37 -26.17 -22.77
CA LEU A 47 11.45 -27.09 -22.44
C LEU A 47 12.76 -26.35 -22.08
N GLY A 48 13.28 -26.60 -20.87
CA GLY A 48 14.71 -26.46 -20.58
C GLY A 48 15.09 -25.78 -19.26
N ASN A 49 14.24 -24.91 -18.70
CA ASN A 49 14.57 -24.17 -17.49
C ASN A 49 13.87 -24.74 -16.24
N SER A 50 14.63 -24.98 -15.18
CA SER A 50 14.16 -25.43 -13.85
C SER A 50 13.30 -24.41 -13.09
N SER A 51 13.07 -23.23 -13.67
CA SER A 51 12.25 -22.15 -13.11
C SER A 51 11.50 -21.38 -14.18
N TYR A 52 10.21 -21.13 -13.95
CA TYR A 52 9.39 -20.23 -14.74
C TYR A 52 9.54 -18.78 -14.23
N LYS A 53 9.45 -17.81 -15.16
CA LYS A 53 9.56 -16.38 -14.87
C LYS A 53 8.47 -15.59 -15.62
N LEU A 54 7.82 -14.65 -14.94
CA LEU A 54 6.88 -13.69 -15.53
C LEU A 54 7.29 -12.27 -15.11
N GLN A 55 7.57 -11.41 -16.09
CA GLN A 55 7.91 -10.00 -15.83
C GLN A 55 6.66 -9.18 -15.50
N LEU A 56 6.78 -8.27 -14.54
CA LEU A 56 5.77 -7.31 -14.11
C LEU A 56 6.35 -5.89 -14.28
N PRO A 57 6.32 -5.32 -15.49
CA PRO A 57 7.09 -4.11 -15.82
C PRO A 57 6.73 -2.86 -15.00
N CYS A 58 5.57 -2.88 -14.36
CA CYS A 58 5.03 -1.76 -13.59
C CYS A 58 4.72 -2.10 -12.13
N GLY A 59 5.16 -3.29 -11.71
CA GLY A 59 4.96 -3.87 -10.39
C GLY A 59 3.51 -4.12 -10.00
N LEU A 60 3.28 -4.17 -8.68
CA LEU A 60 1.98 -4.48 -8.10
C LEU A 60 1.43 -3.28 -7.32
N THR A 61 0.12 -3.24 -7.17
CA THR A 61 -0.62 -2.24 -6.37
C THR A 61 -1.68 -2.94 -5.53
N GLN A 62 -2.28 -2.26 -4.56
CA GLN A 62 -3.38 -2.84 -3.80
C GLN A 62 -4.50 -3.30 -4.76
N GLY A 63 -4.97 -4.52 -4.56
CA GLY A 63 -5.97 -5.17 -5.41
C GLY A 63 -5.39 -5.95 -6.59
N SER A 64 -4.10 -5.82 -6.90
CA SER A 64 -3.43 -6.71 -7.84
C SER A 64 -3.49 -8.16 -7.33
N SER A 65 -3.61 -9.11 -8.25
CA SER A 65 -3.66 -10.54 -7.93
C SER A 65 -2.84 -11.37 -8.92
N ILE A 66 -2.25 -12.46 -8.42
CA ILE A 66 -1.49 -13.44 -9.19
C ILE A 66 -2.14 -14.80 -8.93
N THR A 67 -2.80 -15.35 -9.94
CA THR A 67 -3.44 -16.66 -9.91
C THR A 67 -2.55 -17.69 -10.61
N ILE A 68 -2.24 -18.78 -9.92
CA ILE A 68 -1.37 -19.86 -10.37
C ILE A 68 -2.19 -21.15 -10.36
N ILE A 69 -2.22 -21.82 -11.50
CA ILE A 69 -2.80 -23.16 -11.63
C ILE A 69 -1.65 -24.12 -11.91
N GLY A 70 -1.47 -25.12 -11.05
CA GLY A 70 -0.38 -26.06 -11.16
C GLY A 70 -0.67 -27.40 -10.50
N ILE A 71 0.17 -28.38 -10.79
CA ILE A 71 0.14 -29.72 -10.20
C ILE A 71 1.51 -29.99 -9.58
N PRO A 72 1.65 -30.07 -8.25
CA PRO A 72 2.91 -30.47 -7.62
C PRO A 72 3.27 -31.87 -8.12
N ASN A 73 4.49 -32.03 -8.64
CA ASN A 73 4.95 -33.27 -9.27
C ASN A 73 6.29 -33.72 -8.65
N GLY A 74 7.18 -34.34 -9.41
CA GLY A 74 8.52 -34.69 -8.93
C GLY A 74 8.53 -35.70 -7.78
N LEU A 75 9.68 -35.84 -7.12
CA LEU A 75 9.87 -36.80 -6.03
C LEU A 75 9.34 -36.26 -4.70
N LEU A 76 9.56 -34.97 -4.43
CA LEU A 76 9.20 -34.33 -3.17
C LEU A 76 7.96 -33.42 -3.32
N GLY A 77 7.65 -32.96 -4.54
CA GLY A 77 6.54 -32.03 -4.78
C GLY A 77 6.69 -30.66 -4.11
N ASN A 78 7.90 -30.34 -3.66
CA ASN A 78 8.24 -29.05 -3.07
C ASN A 78 8.42 -28.01 -4.17
N PHE A 79 7.83 -26.84 -3.99
CA PHE A 79 7.95 -25.74 -4.93
C PHE A 79 7.94 -24.40 -4.20
N ARG A 80 8.42 -23.36 -4.87
CA ARG A 80 8.42 -22.00 -4.35
C ARG A 80 7.97 -20.98 -5.39
N ILE A 81 7.41 -19.89 -4.89
CA ILE A 81 7.00 -18.71 -5.64
C ILE A 81 7.73 -17.53 -5.01
N ASP A 82 8.59 -16.87 -5.78
CA ASP A 82 9.33 -15.70 -5.37
C ASP A 82 8.76 -14.46 -6.11
N LEU A 83 8.38 -13.44 -5.36
CA LEU A 83 8.13 -12.09 -5.88
C LEU A 83 9.42 -11.29 -5.70
N THR A 84 10.13 -11.05 -6.80
CA THR A 84 11.44 -10.40 -6.78
C THR A 84 11.34 -8.96 -7.28
N GLY A 85 12.08 -8.06 -6.65
CA GLY A 85 12.18 -6.67 -7.11
C GLY A 85 13.27 -6.44 -8.15
N GLU A 86 13.48 -5.17 -8.53
CA GLU A 86 14.61 -4.80 -9.38
C GLU A 86 15.93 -4.69 -8.59
N PRO A 87 17.06 -5.15 -9.16
CA PRO A 87 18.38 -4.98 -8.56
C PRO A 87 18.68 -3.51 -8.27
N LEU A 88 19.32 -3.22 -7.14
CA LEU A 88 19.79 -1.88 -6.82
C LEU A 88 21.14 -1.62 -7.50
N PRO A 89 21.45 -0.39 -7.95
CA PRO A 89 22.77 -0.07 -8.48
C PRO A 89 23.88 -0.36 -7.46
N GLY A 90 24.71 -1.37 -7.74
CA GLY A 90 25.77 -1.84 -6.82
C GLY A 90 25.41 -3.12 -6.03
N GLU A 91 24.17 -3.59 -6.12
CA GLU A 91 23.67 -4.82 -5.50
C GLU A 91 23.27 -5.81 -6.62
N PRO A 92 24.07 -6.85 -6.90
CA PRO A 92 23.83 -7.74 -8.04
C PRO A 92 22.58 -8.62 -7.88
N ASP A 93 22.20 -8.91 -6.63
CA ASP A 93 21.07 -9.78 -6.30
C ASP A 93 19.82 -8.94 -5.98
N PRO A 94 18.70 -9.14 -6.70
CA PRO A 94 17.47 -8.40 -6.44
C PRO A 94 16.85 -8.79 -5.08
N PRO A 95 16.20 -7.84 -4.39
CA PRO A 95 15.46 -8.16 -3.16
C PRO A 95 14.29 -9.11 -3.44
N ILE A 96 13.95 -9.94 -2.46
CA ILE A 96 12.79 -10.83 -2.52
C ILE A 96 11.72 -10.26 -1.58
N VAL A 97 10.66 -9.72 -2.17
CA VAL A 97 9.52 -9.12 -1.47
C VAL A 97 8.70 -10.19 -0.75
N LEU A 98 8.50 -11.35 -1.40
CA LEU A 98 7.86 -12.52 -0.82
C LEU A 98 8.51 -13.78 -1.38
N HIS A 99 9.02 -14.62 -0.49
CA HIS A 99 9.41 -16.00 -0.75
C HIS A 99 8.33 -16.91 -0.18
N TYR A 100 7.53 -17.55 -1.02
CA TYR A 100 6.48 -18.49 -0.60
C TYR A 100 6.91 -19.92 -0.92
N ASN A 101 7.24 -20.71 0.10
CA ASN A 101 7.89 -22.01 -0.05
C ASN A 101 7.03 -23.14 0.52
N VAL A 102 6.59 -24.04 -0.36
CA VAL A 102 5.75 -25.19 -0.02
C VAL A 102 6.61 -26.44 0.12
N ARG A 103 6.56 -27.07 1.30
CA ARG A 103 7.27 -28.31 1.63
C ARG A 103 6.26 -29.41 1.95
N LEU A 104 5.99 -30.33 1.03
CA LEU A 104 4.96 -31.36 1.19
C LEU A 104 5.35 -32.48 2.17
N HIS A 105 6.64 -32.68 2.42
CA HIS A 105 7.14 -33.68 3.36
C HIS A 105 7.68 -33.07 4.65
N GLY A 106 7.42 -31.78 4.89
CA GLY A 106 7.93 -31.05 6.03
C GLY A 106 9.43 -30.79 5.98
N ASP A 107 9.96 -30.35 7.11
CA ASP A 107 11.38 -30.14 7.36
C ASP A 107 11.73 -30.61 8.78
N LYS A 108 12.98 -30.38 9.23
CA LYS A 108 13.44 -30.79 10.56
C LYS A 108 12.71 -30.11 11.73
N ILE A 109 11.96 -29.04 11.48
CA ILE A 109 11.27 -28.26 12.51
C ILE A 109 9.81 -28.71 12.60
N THR A 110 9.12 -28.78 11.46
CA THR A 110 7.68 -29.07 11.44
C THR A 110 7.38 -30.55 11.26
N GLU A 111 8.28 -31.34 10.66
CA GLU A 111 8.16 -32.77 10.27
C GLU A 111 6.98 -33.13 9.34
N ASP A 112 5.90 -32.37 9.41
CA ASP A 112 4.70 -32.42 8.60
C ASP A 112 4.69 -31.33 7.52
N PRO A 113 3.81 -31.43 6.49
CA PRO A 113 3.73 -30.44 5.42
C PRO A 113 3.63 -29.00 5.96
N VAL A 114 4.45 -28.10 5.41
CA VAL A 114 4.57 -26.71 5.88
C VAL A 114 4.73 -25.74 4.73
N ILE A 115 4.11 -24.57 4.88
CA ILE A 115 4.35 -23.37 4.07
C ILE A 115 5.27 -22.46 4.89
N VAL A 116 6.36 -22.02 4.29
CA VAL A 116 7.29 -21.05 4.88
C VAL A 116 7.26 -19.78 4.03
N GLN A 117 6.98 -18.65 4.65
CA GLN A 117 7.03 -17.33 4.01
C GLN A 117 8.16 -16.51 4.62
N ASN A 118 8.92 -15.81 3.78
CA ASN A 118 10.01 -14.94 4.24
C ASN A 118 10.28 -13.85 3.18
N SER A 119 11.19 -12.94 3.48
CA SER A 119 11.71 -11.94 2.56
C SER A 119 13.24 -11.89 2.66
N TRP A 120 13.87 -11.34 1.63
CA TRP A 120 15.32 -11.21 1.58
C TRP A 120 15.74 -9.84 1.05
N THR A 121 16.76 -9.24 1.67
CA THR A 121 17.43 -8.03 1.18
C THR A 121 18.94 -8.19 1.31
N GLN A 122 19.73 -7.47 0.52
CA GLN A 122 21.18 -7.51 0.70
C GLN A 122 21.62 -6.95 2.06
N ALA A 123 20.90 -5.96 2.60
CA ALA A 123 21.24 -5.31 3.86
C ALA A 123 20.97 -6.18 5.10
N HIS A 124 19.92 -7.00 5.08
CA HIS A 124 19.46 -7.75 6.26
C HIS A 124 19.45 -9.28 6.07
N ASP A 125 19.90 -9.77 4.90
CA ASP A 125 19.77 -11.18 4.50
C ASP A 125 18.30 -11.66 4.60
N TRP A 126 18.07 -12.95 4.85
CA TRP A 126 16.76 -13.52 5.15
C TRP A 126 16.26 -13.04 6.52
N GLY A 127 15.03 -12.51 6.57
CA GLY A 127 14.37 -12.14 7.82
C GLY A 127 13.79 -13.34 8.58
N GLU A 128 12.91 -13.10 9.54
CA GLU A 128 12.24 -14.17 10.29
C GLU A 128 11.30 -15.00 9.39
N GLU A 129 11.08 -16.28 9.70
CA GLU A 129 10.22 -17.16 8.91
C GLU A 129 8.79 -17.22 9.45
N ASP A 130 7.81 -16.87 8.62
CA ASP A 130 6.40 -17.10 8.92
C ASP A 130 6.01 -18.51 8.47
N ARG A 131 5.62 -19.37 9.43
CA ARG A 131 5.35 -20.79 9.19
C ARG A 131 3.86 -21.12 9.31
N CYS A 132 3.34 -21.90 8.36
CA CYS A 132 1.96 -22.39 8.40
C CYS A 132 1.89 -23.88 8.05
N PRO A 133 1.51 -24.78 8.99
CA PRO A 133 1.00 -24.50 10.34
C PRO A 133 2.03 -23.88 11.29
N SER A 134 1.58 -23.03 12.22
CA SER A 134 2.47 -22.42 13.22
C SER A 134 2.95 -23.47 14.25
N PRO A 135 4.26 -23.50 14.59
CA PRO A 135 4.81 -24.40 15.60
C PRO A 135 4.42 -24.00 17.04
N THR A 136 4.09 -22.74 17.28
CA THR A 136 3.66 -22.21 18.57
C THR A 136 2.21 -21.74 18.52
N PRO A 137 1.37 -22.11 19.51
CA PRO A 137 0.08 -21.46 19.69
C PRO A 137 0.28 -20.08 20.34
N GLU A 138 -0.27 -19.04 19.68
CA GLU A 138 -0.39 -17.61 20.12
C GLU A 138 0.82 -16.71 19.82
N LYS A 139 0.73 -15.44 19.38
CA LYS A 139 -0.36 -14.46 19.17
C LYS A 139 -0.79 -14.36 17.69
N PHE A 140 -2.07 -14.11 17.45
CA PHE A 140 -2.60 -13.89 16.10
C PHE A 140 -2.42 -12.44 15.70
N ASP A 141 -1.26 -12.09 15.17
CA ASP A 141 -1.16 -10.85 14.41
C ASP A 141 -1.98 -11.05 13.13
N LYS A 142 -2.88 -10.09 12.89
CA LYS A 142 -3.70 -10.06 11.69
C LYS A 142 -3.00 -9.18 10.67
N VAL A 143 -3.20 -9.50 9.40
CA VAL A 143 -2.76 -8.69 8.27
C VAL A 143 -3.99 -8.50 7.39
N ASP A 144 -4.44 -7.25 7.25
CA ASP A 144 -5.70 -6.90 6.59
C ASP A 144 -6.89 -7.68 7.20
N ASP A 145 -7.00 -7.66 8.53
CA ASP A 145 -8.01 -8.38 9.34
C ASP A 145 -8.01 -9.92 9.29
N LEU A 146 -7.09 -10.51 8.52
CA LEU A 146 -6.96 -11.95 8.29
C LEU A 146 -5.82 -12.55 9.11
N GLU A 147 -5.98 -13.79 9.58
CA GLU A 147 -4.94 -14.52 10.31
C GLU A 147 -3.68 -14.71 9.44
N GLN A 148 -2.48 -14.51 9.99
CA GLN A 148 -1.22 -14.80 9.26
C GLN A 148 -1.12 -16.26 8.79
N CYS A 149 -1.59 -17.20 9.61
CA CYS A 149 -1.75 -18.61 9.25
C CYS A 149 -3.14 -19.08 9.67
N ASN A 150 -3.93 -19.54 8.69
CA ASN A 150 -5.30 -19.98 8.94
C ASN A 150 -5.31 -21.30 9.75
N LYS A 151 -6.11 -21.34 10.82
CA LYS A 151 -6.25 -22.52 11.70
C LYS A 151 -6.65 -23.82 11.01
N ILE A 152 -7.26 -23.74 9.83
CA ILE A 152 -7.64 -24.92 9.03
C ILE A 152 -6.44 -25.60 8.37
N VAL A 153 -5.29 -24.92 8.29
CA VAL A 153 -4.09 -25.45 7.64
C VAL A 153 -3.39 -26.43 8.56
N GLY A 154 -3.14 -27.63 8.05
CA GLY A 154 -2.32 -28.64 8.71
C GLY A 154 -2.64 -30.07 8.30
N LYS A 155 -1.95 -31.02 8.91
CA LYS A 155 -2.14 -32.43 8.59
C LYS A 155 -3.53 -32.90 8.99
N ASN A 156 -4.20 -33.57 8.05
CA ASN A 156 -5.49 -34.20 8.33
C ASN A 156 -5.24 -35.45 9.19
N ILE A 157 -5.55 -35.35 10.49
CA ILE A 157 -5.58 -36.50 11.38
C ILE A 157 -6.94 -37.17 11.17
N SER A 158 -7.02 -38.05 10.16
CA SER A 158 -8.10 -39.03 10.11
C SER A 158 -8.12 -39.75 11.46
N GLN A 159 -9.25 -39.72 12.17
CA GLN A 159 -9.43 -40.45 13.43
C GLN A 159 -8.92 -41.88 13.23
N ARG A 160 -7.82 -42.24 13.90
CA ARG A 160 -7.44 -43.64 14.09
C ARG A 160 -8.59 -44.27 14.89
N HIS A 161 -9.46 -45.03 14.23
CA HIS A 161 -10.32 -45.95 14.96
C HIS A 161 -9.43 -46.94 15.71
N PRO A 162 -9.50 -47.02 17.05
CA PRO A 162 -8.89 -48.14 17.75
C PRO A 162 -9.63 -49.40 17.30
N ALA A 163 -8.91 -50.33 16.70
CA ALA A 163 -9.42 -51.67 16.47
C ALA A 163 -9.64 -52.34 17.84
N GLY A 164 -10.88 -52.75 18.10
CA GLY A 164 -11.27 -53.71 19.15
C GLY A 164 -11.76 -53.09 20.46
N MET A 165 -13.06 -53.21 20.77
CA MET A 165 -13.61 -54.27 21.61
C MET A 165 -15.15 -54.18 21.69
N HIS A 166 -15.81 -55.33 21.89
CA HIS A 166 -17.24 -55.54 21.79
C HIS A 166 -18.10 -54.85 22.88
N SER A 167 -19.31 -54.45 22.44
CA SER A 167 -20.63 -54.32 23.12
C SER A 167 -20.72 -53.94 24.61
N HIS A 168 -21.52 -52.92 24.93
CA HIS A 168 -22.90 -53.10 25.43
C HIS A 168 -23.66 -51.77 25.46
N THR A 169 -24.96 -51.86 25.20
CA THR A 169 -25.96 -50.79 25.12
C THR A 169 -26.27 -50.13 26.46
N SER A 170 -26.35 -48.80 26.49
CA SER A 170 -27.42 -48.09 27.21
C SER A 170 -27.73 -46.75 26.54
N ARG A 171 -29.03 -46.50 26.34
CA ARG A 171 -29.59 -45.26 25.80
C ARG A 171 -29.51 -44.18 26.87
N GLN A 172 -28.88 -43.05 26.57
CA GLN A 172 -29.22 -41.78 27.20
C GLN A 172 -29.04 -40.64 26.21
N SER A 173 -30.11 -39.87 26.07
CA SER A 173 -30.24 -38.67 25.27
C SER A 173 -29.55 -37.51 25.97
N SER A 174 -28.58 -36.88 25.30
CA SER A 174 -28.09 -35.55 25.67
C SER A 174 -27.68 -34.78 24.41
N THR A 175 -28.46 -33.73 24.13
CA THR A 175 -28.06 -32.44 23.52
C THR A 175 -26.96 -32.48 22.47
N MET A 176 -27.36 -32.25 21.22
CA MET A 176 -26.47 -31.95 20.09
C MET A 176 -25.75 -30.63 20.38
N ASP A 177 -24.54 -30.74 20.93
CA ASP A 177 -23.57 -29.65 20.95
C ASP A 177 -22.79 -29.76 19.63
N GLU A 178 -23.07 -28.86 18.70
CA GLU A 178 -22.52 -28.81 17.34
C GLU A 178 -21.09 -28.27 17.38
N GLN A 179 -20.18 -28.97 18.07
CA GLN A 179 -18.75 -28.72 17.99
C GLN A 179 -18.22 -29.29 16.67
N SER A 180 -18.23 -28.44 15.64
CA SER A 180 -17.49 -28.63 14.39
C SER A 180 -16.03 -29.00 14.70
N VAL A 181 -15.71 -30.29 14.65
CA VAL A 181 -14.34 -30.79 14.67
C VAL A 181 -13.63 -30.19 13.45
N ASN A 182 -12.80 -29.17 13.66
CA ASN A 182 -12.04 -28.48 12.61
C ASN A 182 -11.10 -29.49 11.93
N ARG A 183 -11.57 -30.11 10.84
CA ARG A 183 -10.76 -30.95 9.97
C ARG A 183 -9.66 -30.10 9.37
N LYS A 184 -8.43 -30.29 9.85
CA LYS A 184 -7.23 -29.69 9.25
C LYS A 184 -6.98 -30.28 7.87
N TYR A 185 -6.55 -29.46 6.93
CA TYR A 185 -6.08 -29.92 5.62
C TYR A 185 -4.87 -29.11 5.18
N PHE A 186 -4.02 -29.71 4.35
CA PHE A 186 -2.93 -29.00 3.71
C PHE A 186 -3.34 -28.70 2.26
N PRO A 187 -3.21 -27.45 1.78
CA PRO A 187 -3.82 -27.01 0.52
C PRO A 187 -3.16 -27.57 -0.74
N PHE A 188 -1.98 -28.16 -0.63
CA PHE A 188 -1.23 -28.71 -1.75
C PHE A 188 -1.07 -30.23 -1.61
N LYS A 189 -1.26 -30.97 -2.70
CA LYS A 189 -1.11 -32.42 -2.73
C LYS A 189 -0.43 -32.87 -4.02
N GLN A 190 0.59 -33.71 -3.89
CA GLN A 190 1.33 -34.25 -5.03
C GLN A 190 0.40 -34.98 -6.01
N GLY A 191 0.49 -34.63 -7.29
CA GLY A 191 -0.31 -35.20 -8.39
C GLY A 191 -1.72 -34.60 -8.53
N TYR A 192 -2.14 -33.68 -7.67
CA TYR A 192 -3.46 -33.03 -7.75
C TYR A 192 -3.33 -31.57 -8.16
N PRO A 193 -4.23 -31.04 -9.01
CA PRO A 193 -4.23 -29.64 -9.37
C PRO A 193 -4.67 -28.77 -8.20
N PHE A 194 -4.14 -27.55 -8.14
CA PHE A 194 -4.60 -26.49 -7.25
C PHE A 194 -4.81 -25.18 -8.02
N VAL A 195 -5.63 -24.29 -7.46
CA VAL A 195 -5.72 -22.89 -7.87
C VAL A 195 -5.31 -22.00 -6.71
N ALA A 196 -4.11 -21.43 -6.78
CA ALA A 196 -3.57 -20.54 -5.75
C ALA A 196 -3.65 -19.08 -6.23
N THR A 197 -4.10 -18.18 -5.39
CA THR A 197 -4.15 -16.74 -5.69
C THR A 197 -3.47 -15.95 -4.59
N LEU A 198 -2.38 -15.26 -4.94
CA LEU A 198 -1.78 -14.19 -4.14
C LEU A 198 -2.53 -12.89 -4.44
N ARG A 199 -3.04 -12.21 -3.43
CA ARG A 199 -3.70 -10.91 -3.56
C ARG A 199 -2.97 -9.87 -2.72
N VAL A 200 -2.76 -8.68 -3.27
CA VAL A 200 -2.13 -7.57 -2.57
C VAL A 200 -3.19 -6.76 -1.81
N GLY A 201 -3.10 -6.75 -0.48
CA GLY A 201 -3.91 -5.96 0.43
C GLY A 201 -3.28 -4.60 0.76
N SER A 202 -3.77 -3.96 1.83
CA SER A 202 -3.24 -2.67 2.33
C SER A 202 -2.02 -2.88 3.24
N GLU A 203 -2.02 -3.95 4.01
CA GLU A 203 -0.98 -4.27 5.00
C GLU A 203 -0.09 -5.45 4.59
N GLY A 204 -0.55 -6.30 3.66
CA GLY A 204 0.26 -7.41 3.18
C GLY A 204 -0.29 -8.16 1.97
N ILE A 205 0.19 -9.39 1.78
CA ILE A 205 -0.16 -10.27 0.67
C ILE A 205 -0.89 -11.50 1.21
N GLN A 206 -2.10 -11.76 0.71
CA GLN A 206 -2.95 -12.87 1.11
C GLN A 206 -2.84 -14.02 0.12
N MET A 207 -2.59 -15.23 0.61
CA MET A 207 -2.69 -16.45 -0.17
C MET A 207 -4.04 -17.12 0.04
N THR A 208 -4.73 -17.40 -1.07
CA THR A 208 -5.90 -18.28 -1.10
C THR A 208 -5.62 -19.48 -1.99
N VAL A 209 -6.09 -20.66 -1.60
CA VAL A 209 -6.00 -21.88 -2.42
C VAL A 209 -7.38 -22.52 -2.49
N ASP A 210 -7.84 -22.80 -3.71
CA ASP A 210 -9.17 -23.35 -4.01
C ASP A 210 -10.31 -22.59 -3.31
N GLY A 211 -10.19 -21.25 -3.30
CA GLY A 211 -11.18 -20.33 -2.72
C GLY A 211 -11.12 -20.17 -1.20
N LYS A 212 -10.16 -20.81 -0.51
CA LYS A 212 -9.99 -20.70 0.94
C LYS A 212 -8.73 -19.92 1.28
N HIS A 213 -8.82 -19.01 2.25
CA HIS A 213 -7.66 -18.29 2.79
C HIS A 213 -6.72 -19.25 3.55
N ILE A 214 -5.42 -19.14 3.28
CA ILE A 214 -4.37 -20.03 3.80
C ILE A 214 -3.39 -19.27 4.68
N THR A 215 -2.78 -18.21 4.15
CA THR A 215 -1.82 -17.35 4.87
C THR A 215 -2.00 -15.89 4.50
N SER A 216 -1.54 -15.00 5.38
CA SER A 216 -1.33 -13.59 5.12
C SER A 216 0.09 -13.21 5.52
N PHE A 217 0.83 -12.55 4.63
CA PHE A 217 2.21 -12.11 4.86
C PHE A 217 2.25 -10.59 4.94
N ALA A 218 2.69 -10.03 6.06
CA ALA A 218 2.78 -8.57 6.24
C ALA A 218 3.89 -7.98 5.38
N PHE A 219 3.72 -6.75 4.89
CA PHE A 219 4.81 -6.04 4.22
C PHE A 219 5.95 -5.76 5.20
N ARG A 220 7.18 -6.01 4.76
CA ARG A 220 8.39 -5.65 5.50
C ARG A 220 8.96 -4.32 5.02
N GLU A 221 9.79 -3.71 5.86
CA GLU A 221 10.42 -2.42 5.55
C GLU A 221 11.19 -2.47 4.22
N THR A 222 11.07 -1.44 3.38
CA THR A 222 11.70 -1.32 2.05
C THR A 222 11.32 -2.37 1.00
N LEU A 223 10.31 -3.21 1.29
CA LEU A 223 9.85 -4.28 0.42
C LEU A 223 8.39 -4.05 0.00
N GLU A 224 8.15 -2.91 -0.61
CA GLU A 224 6.82 -2.53 -1.05
C GLU A 224 6.39 -3.25 -2.33
N PRO A 225 5.08 -3.54 -2.50
CA PRO A 225 4.59 -4.35 -3.62
C PRO A 225 4.84 -3.73 -5.00
N TRP A 226 4.96 -2.40 -5.10
CA TRP A 226 5.30 -1.73 -6.36
C TRP A 226 6.73 -1.99 -6.84
N LEU A 227 7.63 -2.42 -5.95
CA LEU A 227 9.01 -2.74 -6.31
C LEU A 227 9.14 -4.10 -7.01
N VAL A 228 8.12 -4.97 -6.93
CA VAL A 228 8.12 -6.28 -7.60
C VAL A 228 8.22 -6.09 -9.11
N SER A 229 9.17 -6.77 -9.75
CA SER A 229 9.36 -6.71 -11.21
C SER A 229 9.33 -8.07 -11.87
N GLU A 230 9.48 -9.17 -11.12
CA GLU A 230 9.42 -10.53 -11.65
C GLU A 230 8.72 -11.47 -10.64
N ILE A 231 7.93 -12.39 -11.18
CA ILE A 231 7.44 -13.57 -10.48
C ILE A 231 8.28 -14.75 -10.93
N LYS A 232 8.92 -15.45 -10.00
CA LYS A 232 9.72 -16.64 -10.27
C LYS A 232 9.12 -17.86 -9.58
N ILE A 233 8.84 -18.91 -10.34
CA ILE A 233 8.29 -20.17 -9.82
C ILE A 233 9.32 -21.27 -10.08
N SER A 234 9.67 -22.04 -9.06
CA SER A 234 10.67 -23.11 -9.19
C SER A 234 10.40 -24.30 -8.28
N GLY A 235 11.02 -25.44 -8.58
CA GLY A 235 10.85 -26.70 -7.86
C GLY A 235 9.96 -27.70 -8.60
N ASP A 236 9.47 -28.69 -7.87
CA ASP A 236 8.67 -29.82 -8.37
C ASP A 236 7.20 -29.40 -8.62
N LEU A 237 6.99 -28.52 -9.59
CA LEU A 237 5.67 -28.05 -10.00
C LEU A 237 5.48 -28.10 -11.52
N LYS A 238 4.46 -28.83 -11.97
CA LYS A 238 3.93 -28.68 -13.34
C LYS A 238 3.02 -27.47 -13.39
N LEU A 239 3.53 -26.34 -13.88
CA LEU A 239 2.75 -25.12 -14.09
C LEU A 239 1.82 -25.29 -15.31
N ILE A 240 0.51 -25.05 -15.11
CA ILE A 240 -0.51 -25.12 -16.18
C ILE A 240 -0.74 -23.72 -16.74
N SER A 241 -0.99 -22.75 -15.85
CA SER A 241 -1.18 -21.35 -16.24
C SER A 241 -0.88 -20.42 -15.09
N ILE A 242 -0.50 -19.19 -15.44
CA ILE A 242 -0.41 -18.06 -14.53
C ILE A 242 -1.18 -16.87 -15.12
N LEU A 243 -1.89 -16.14 -14.26
CA LEU A 243 -2.61 -14.92 -14.58
C LEU A 243 -2.30 -13.87 -13.52
N ALA A 244 -1.61 -12.81 -13.91
CA ALA A 244 -1.53 -11.59 -13.13
C ALA A 244 -2.62 -10.62 -13.60
N SER A 245 -3.38 -10.04 -12.69
CA SER A 245 -4.50 -9.15 -13.02
C SER A 245 -4.64 -8.01 -12.00
N GLY A 246 -5.39 -6.97 -12.36
CA GLY A 246 -5.49 -5.78 -11.52
C GLY A 246 -4.15 -5.06 -11.40
N LEU A 247 -3.30 -5.17 -12.42
CA LEU A 247 -1.99 -4.52 -12.47
C LEU A 247 -2.15 -3.01 -12.65
N PRO A 248 -1.17 -2.22 -12.18
CA PRO A 248 -1.14 -0.79 -12.40
C PRO A 248 -1.14 -0.49 -13.89
N THR A 249 -2.01 0.42 -14.31
CA THR A 249 -2.12 0.86 -15.70
C THR A 249 -2.58 2.30 -15.71
N SER A 250 -1.94 3.13 -16.52
CA SER A 250 -2.44 4.46 -16.83
C SER A 250 -3.67 4.37 -17.73
N GLU A 251 -4.64 5.27 -17.53
CA GLU A 251 -5.78 5.38 -18.45
C GLU A 251 -5.37 6.18 -19.69
N ASP A 252 -5.77 5.69 -20.88
CA ASP A 252 -5.56 6.43 -22.12
C ASP A 252 -6.43 7.69 -22.13
N SER A 253 -5.84 8.83 -22.46
CA SER A 253 -6.54 10.12 -22.51
C SER A 253 -7.72 10.14 -23.48
N GLU A 254 -7.74 9.25 -24.48
CA GLU A 254 -8.81 9.11 -25.48
C GLU A 254 -10.14 8.62 -24.88
N HIS A 255 -10.13 8.00 -23.69
CA HIS A 255 -11.33 7.54 -23.00
C HIS A 255 -11.88 8.52 -21.96
N ILE A 256 -11.32 9.73 -21.87
CA ILE A 256 -11.69 10.74 -20.88
C ILE A 256 -12.67 11.75 -21.51
N ILE A 257 -13.92 11.70 -21.06
CA ILE A 257 -15.02 12.50 -21.62
C ILE A 257 -14.91 13.99 -21.26
N ASP A 258 -14.26 14.35 -20.15
CA ASP A 258 -14.09 15.74 -19.69
C ASP A 258 -12.68 15.95 -19.09
N LEU A 259 -11.67 16.04 -19.97
CA LEU A 259 -10.28 16.22 -19.55
C LEU A 259 -10.04 17.56 -18.83
N GLU A 260 -10.71 18.64 -19.26
CA GLU A 260 -10.53 19.96 -18.69
C GLU A 260 -10.99 20.03 -17.23
N SER A 261 -12.08 19.34 -16.86
CA SER A 261 -12.52 19.24 -15.46
C SER A 261 -11.55 18.50 -14.52
N LEU A 262 -10.65 17.70 -15.09
CA LEU A 262 -9.68 16.89 -14.34
C LEU A 262 -8.31 17.55 -14.25
N LYS A 263 -8.05 18.60 -15.04
CA LYS A 263 -6.83 19.40 -14.94
C LYS A 263 -6.87 20.25 -13.69
N SER A 264 -5.74 20.34 -13.00
CA SER A 264 -5.59 21.34 -11.97
C SER A 264 -5.47 22.73 -12.56
N SER A 265 -6.08 23.68 -11.88
CA SER A 265 -5.86 25.09 -12.18
C SER A 265 -4.43 25.52 -11.81
N PRO A 266 -3.86 26.46 -12.57
CA PRO A 266 -2.64 27.15 -12.16
C PRO A 266 -2.84 27.86 -10.83
N ILE A 267 -1.85 27.77 -9.95
CA ILE A 267 -1.86 28.52 -8.68
C ILE A 267 -1.34 29.93 -8.95
N SER A 268 -2.15 30.94 -8.67
CA SER A 268 -1.75 32.35 -8.76
C SER A 268 -1.03 32.77 -7.49
N ALA A 269 0.11 33.46 -7.65
CA ALA A 269 0.83 34.04 -6.52
C ALA A 269 0.12 35.25 -5.88
N GLN A 270 -0.95 35.77 -6.50
CA GLN A 270 -1.65 37.00 -6.07
C GLN A 270 -2.86 36.72 -5.17
N THR A 271 -3.38 35.50 -5.16
CA THR A 271 -4.56 35.10 -4.37
C THR A 271 -4.16 34.02 -3.37
N PRO A 272 -4.11 34.32 -2.06
CA PRO A 272 -3.84 33.32 -1.03
C PRO A 272 -4.89 32.21 -1.06
N LEU A 273 -4.43 30.97 -0.87
CA LEU A 273 -5.34 29.82 -0.74
C LEU A 273 -5.86 29.73 0.69
N ASP A 274 -7.12 29.36 0.85
CA ASP A 274 -7.65 29.00 2.18
C ASP A 274 -7.06 27.67 2.63
N LEU A 275 -6.87 26.73 1.71
CA LEU A 275 -6.32 25.41 1.99
C LEU A 275 -5.43 24.91 0.85
N PHE A 276 -4.24 24.42 1.18
CA PHE A 276 -3.43 23.60 0.28
C PHE A 276 -3.47 22.15 0.75
N ILE A 277 -3.78 21.21 -0.14
CA ILE A 277 -3.84 19.78 0.15
C ILE A 277 -2.74 19.07 -0.63
N GLY A 278 -1.76 18.54 0.10
CA GLY A 278 -0.77 17.63 -0.44
C GLY A 278 -1.22 16.17 -0.26
N VAL A 279 -1.28 15.43 -1.36
CA VAL A 279 -1.70 14.02 -1.38
C VAL A 279 -0.49 13.13 -1.61
N PHE A 280 -0.22 12.21 -0.70
CA PHE A 280 0.81 11.19 -0.92
C PHE A 280 0.32 10.18 -1.95
N SER A 281 1.16 9.92 -2.96
CA SER A 281 0.91 8.88 -3.96
C SER A 281 2.24 8.30 -4.44
N THR A 282 2.22 7.11 -5.03
CA THR A 282 3.38 6.45 -5.65
C THR A 282 3.25 6.45 -7.17
N ALA A 283 4.35 6.37 -7.91
CA ALA A 283 4.35 6.53 -9.36
C ALA A 283 3.34 5.63 -10.10
N ASN A 284 3.20 4.36 -9.69
CA ASN A 284 2.30 3.38 -10.33
C ASN A 284 0.83 3.42 -9.85
N ASN A 285 0.48 4.30 -8.90
CA ASN A 285 -0.90 4.50 -8.39
C ASN A 285 -1.79 5.37 -9.31
N PHE A 286 -1.69 5.22 -10.63
CA PHE A 286 -2.44 6.02 -11.62
C PHE A 286 -3.96 6.03 -11.36
N LYS A 287 -4.55 4.85 -11.11
CA LYS A 287 -5.99 4.72 -10.90
C LYS A 287 -6.48 5.41 -9.62
N ARG A 288 -5.65 5.46 -8.58
CA ARG A 288 -5.98 6.13 -7.32
C ARG A 288 -6.00 7.64 -7.51
N ARG A 289 -4.96 8.21 -8.12
CA ARG A 289 -4.94 9.63 -8.49
C ARG A 289 -6.12 10.00 -9.39
N MET A 290 -6.44 9.17 -10.38
CA MET A 290 -7.61 9.37 -11.23
C MET A 290 -8.94 9.30 -10.47
N ALA A 291 -9.08 8.41 -9.49
CA ALA A 291 -10.26 8.36 -8.65
C ALA A 291 -10.40 9.62 -7.80
N VAL A 292 -9.32 10.09 -7.18
CA VAL A 292 -9.27 11.36 -6.44
C VAL A 292 -9.67 12.54 -7.34
N ARG A 293 -9.10 12.64 -8.55
CA ARG A 293 -9.46 13.66 -9.55
C ARG A 293 -10.95 13.65 -9.90
N ARG A 294 -11.53 12.47 -10.12
CA ARG A 294 -12.95 12.29 -10.49
C ARG A 294 -13.94 12.49 -9.33
N THR A 295 -13.44 12.54 -8.10
CA THR A 295 -14.27 12.54 -6.89
C THR A 295 -14.08 13.82 -6.09
N TRP A 296 -13.42 13.78 -4.94
CA TRP A 296 -13.36 14.91 -4.03
C TRP A 296 -12.51 16.08 -4.56
N MET A 297 -11.68 15.91 -5.59
CA MET A 297 -11.12 17.09 -6.29
C MET A 297 -12.16 17.88 -7.09
N GLN A 298 -13.38 17.36 -7.24
CA GLN A 298 -14.49 18.05 -7.91
C GLN A 298 -15.31 18.94 -6.98
N TYR A 299 -14.95 19.08 -5.69
CA TYR A 299 -15.56 20.10 -4.83
C TYR A 299 -15.38 21.50 -5.41
N ASN A 300 -16.39 22.36 -5.18
CA ASN A 300 -16.37 23.73 -5.68
C ASN A 300 -15.13 24.49 -5.20
N ALA A 301 -14.71 24.35 -3.94
CA ALA A 301 -13.52 25.03 -3.41
C ALA A 301 -12.23 24.71 -4.20
N VAL A 302 -12.10 23.48 -4.71
CA VAL A 302 -10.96 23.07 -5.54
C VAL A 302 -11.11 23.64 -6.94
N ARG A 303 -12.29 23.56 -7.53
CA ARG A 303 -12.58 24.07 -8.89
C ARG A 303 -12.57 25.60 -9.00
N SER A 304 -12.86 26.30 -7.90
CA SER A 304 -12.84 27.76 -7.80
C SER A 304 -11.50 28.33 -7.32
N ASN A 305 -10.48 27.48 -7.14
CA ASN A 305 -9.13 27.84 -6.71
C ASN A 305 -9.02 28.51 -5.34
N THR A 306 -9.97 28.31 -4.43
CA THR A 306 -9.79 28.66 -3.02
C THR A 306 -9.01 27.57 -2.29
N THR A 307 -9.04 26.35 -2.83
CA THR A 307 -8.24 25.21 -2.40
C THR A 307 -7.42 24.67 -3.57
N ALA A 308 -6.13 24.37 -3.34
CA ALA A 308 -5.31 23.68 -4.35
C ALA A 308 -4.93 22.29 -3.85
N VAL A 309 -4.98 21.32 -4.75
CA VAL A 309 -4.60 19.92 -4.47
C VAL A 309 -3.41 19.55 -5.35
N ARG A 310 -2.38 18.92 -4.79
CA ARG A 310 -1.23 18.39 -5.54
C ARG A 310 -0.82 17.01 -5.02
N PHE A 311 -0.52 16.09 -5.93
CA PHE A 311 0.02 14.78 -5.62
C PHE A 311 1.54 14.85 -5.48
N PHE A 312 2.10 14.41 -4.36
CA PHE A 312 3.53 14.34 -4.11
C PHE A 312 4.01 12.92 -4.38
N VAL A 313 4.75 12.74 -5.48
CA VAL A 313 5.07 11.42 -6.06
C VAL A 313 6.57 11.29 -6.24
N GLY A 314 7.17 10.26 -5.64
CA GLY A 314 8.54 9.87 -5.90
C GLY A 314 8.69 9.10 -7.20
N LEU A 315 9.93 8.95 -7.64
CA LEU A 315 10.26 8.16 -8.81
C LEU A 315 10.03 6.66 -8.54
N HIS A 316 9.83 5.92 -9.61
CA HIS A 316 9.82 4.47 -9.63
C HIS A 316 11.17 3.93 -10.10
N LYS A 317 11.49 2.66 -9.82
CA LYS A 317 12.69 2.04 -10.42
C LYS A 317 12.53 1.77 -11.92
N SER A 318 11.38 1.23 -12.31
CA SER A 318 10.99 1.07 -13.72
C SER A 318 10.87 2.41 -14.46
N THR A 319 11.68 2.58 -15.51
CA THR A 319 11.64 3.72 -16.43
C THR A 319 10.28 3.88 -17.09
N VAL A 320 9.62 2.78 -17.43
CA VAL A 320 8.27 2.77 -18.04
C VAL A 320 7.26 3.49 -17.13
N VAL A 321 7.27 3.18 -15.84
CA VAL A 321 6.35 3.81 -14.88
C VAL A 321 6.63 5.32 -14.78
N ASN A 322 7.90 5.72 -14.80
CA ASN A 322 8.28 7.13 -14.77
C ASN A 322 7.87 7.88 -16.06
N GLU A 323 7.94 7.24 -17.22
CA GLU A 323 7.45 7.81 -18.49
C GLU A 323 5.92 8.01 -18.48
N GLU A 324 5.17 7.03 -17.96
CA GLU A 324 3.72 7.15 -17.77
C GLU A 324 3.38 8.28 -16.78
N LEU A 325 4.09 8.37 -15.65
CA LEU A 325 3.94 9.44 -14.66
C LEU A 325 4.27 10.81 -15.24
N TRP A 326 5.32 10.93 -16.06
CA TRP A 326 5.68 12.18 -16.71
C TRP A 326 4.60 12.66 -17.67
N ARG A 327 4.01 11.74 -18.45
CA ARG A 327 2.87 12.05 -19.33
C ARG A 327 1.65 12.49 -18.53
N GLU A 328 1.34 11.80 -17.43
CA GLU A 328 0.26 12.18 -16.51
C GLU A 328 0.48 13.58 -15.93
N ALA A 329 1.68 13.86 -15.40
CA ALA A 329 2.03 15.14 -14.80
C ALA A 329 1.83 16.30 -15.79
N ARG A 330 2.23 16.12 -17.05
CA ARG A 330 1.99 17.10 -18.12
C ARG A 330 0.52 17.25 -18.50
N THR A 331 -0.25 16.18 -18.38
CA THR A 331 -1.67 16.16 -18.76
C THR A 331 -2.54 16.89 -17.75
N TYR A 332 -2.34 16.63 -16.45
CA TYR A 332 -3.22 17.15 -15.38
C TYR A 332 -2.63 18.31 -14.59
N GLY A 333 -1.31 18.53 -14.64
CA GLY A 333 -0.64 19.67 -13.97
C GLY A 333 -0.63 19.61 -12.43
N ASP A 334 -1.05 18.50 -11.85
CA ASP A 334 -1.29 18.35 -10.41
C ASP A 334 -0.28 17.45 -9.70
N VAL A 335 0.76 16.99 -10.39
CA VAL A 335 1.82 16.14 -9.84
C VAL A 335 3.05 16.97 -9.50
N GLN A 336 3.44 16.95 -8.23
CA GLN A 336 4.73 17.39 -7.75
C GLN A 336 5.67 16.18 -7.66
N LEU A 337 6.60 16.09 -8.62
CA LEU A 337 7.62 15.04 -8.61
C LEU A 337 8.64 15.30 -7.50
N MET A 338 8.97 14.25 -6.76
CA MET A 338 9.96 14.25 -5.70
C MET A 338 11.29 13.71 -6.22
N PRO A 339 12.44 14.30 -5.83
CA PRO A 339 13.75 13.93 -6.34
C PRO A 339 14.32 12.68 -5.64
N PHE A 340 13.49 11.67 -5.42
CA PHE A 340 13.88 10.38 -4.82
C PHE A 340 12.98 9.25 -5.31
N VAL A 341 13.49 8.02 -5.27
CA VAL A 341 12.68 6.81 -5.50
C VAL A 341 11.78 6.59 -4.30
N ASP A 342 10.52 6.27 -4.55
CA ASP A 342 9.51 6.15 -3.49
C ASP A 342 9.72 4.90 -2.63
N TYR A 343 10.08 5.14 -1.36
CA TYR A 343 10.17 4.16 -0.30
C TYR A 343 9.42 4.67 0.93
N TYR A 344 8.83 3.78 1.73
CA TYR A 344 8.09 4.18 2.92
C TYR A 344 8.96 4.95 3.91
N SER A 345 10.25 4.65 4.02
CA SER A 345 11.18 5.38 4.90
C SER A 345 11.40 6.85 4.50
N LEU A 346 10.95 7.27 3.31
CA LEU A 346 11.14 8.62 2.78
C LEU A 346 9.89 9.48 2.80
N ILE A 347 8.76 8.96 3.28
CA ILE A 347 7.48 9.68 3.26
C ILE A 347 7.53 10.98 4.08
N THR A 348 8.36 11.07 5.13
CA THR A 348 8.56 12.32 5.88
C THR A 348 9.12 13.45 5.02
N TRP A 349 9.90 13.14 3.99
CA TRP A 349 10.35 14.13 3.01
C TRP A 349 9.21 14.72 2.19
N LYS A 350 8.17 13.93 1.93
CA LYS A 350 6.95 14.43 1.28
C LYS A 350 6.19 15.37 2.22
N SER A 351 6.07 15.06 3.53
CA SER A 351 5.45 15.99 4.50
C SER A 351 6.18 17.33 4.57
N LEU A 352 7.51 17.30 4.59
CA LEU A 352 8.34 18.49 4.51
C LEU A 352 8.07 19.27 3.21
N ALA A 353 8.01 18.59 2.08
CA ALA A 353 7.74 19.20 0.78
C ALA A 353 6.34 19.82 0.69
N ILE A 354 5.34 19.19 1.31
CA ILE A 354 3.98 19.74 1.46
C ILE A 354 4.02 21.06 2.26
N CYS A 355 4.74 21.09 3.39
CA CYS A 355 4.93 22.33 4.16
C CYS A 355 5.61 23.42 3.33
N ILE A 356 6.70 23.08 2.62
CA ILE A 356 7.43 24.03 1.76
C ILE A 356 6.51 24.57 0.67
N PHE A 357 5.81 23.70 -0.06
CA PHE A 357 4.94 24.10 -1.15
C PHE A 357 3.77 24.94 -0.64
N GLY A 358 3.11 24.51 0.45
CA GLY A 358 2.01 25.24 1.09
C GLY A 358 2.40 26.65 1.52
N THR A 359 3.64 26.83 2.00
CA THR A 359 4.16 28.15 2.37
C THR A 359 4.48 29.02 1.15
N GLN A 360 5.01 28.44 0.07
CA GLN A 360 5.30 29.16 -1.18
C GLN A 360 4.02 29.69 -1.85
N VAL A 361 2.92 28.95 -1.76
CA VAL A 361 1.61 29.36 -2.29
C VAL A 361 0.79 30.19 -1.29
N SER A 362 1.39 30.58 -0.16
CA SER A 362 0.75 31.40 0.88
C SER A 362 -0.60 30.84 1.35
N ALA A 363 -0.71 29.51 1.47
CA ALA A 363 -1.95 28.90 1.97
C ALA A 363 -2.13 29.17 3.47
N LYS A 364 -3.35 29.52 3.90
CA LYS A 364 -3.69 29.71 5.32
C LYS A 364 -3.55 28.41 6.11
N PHE A 365 -3.97 27.31 5.51
CA PHE A 365 -3.89 25.97 6.07
C PHE A 365 -3.24 25.00 5.09
N VAL A 366 -2.50 24.04 5.62
CA VAL A 366 -1.80 23.00 4.85
C VAL A 366 -2.25 21.63 5.34
N MET A 367 -2.88 20.86 4.46
CA MET A 367 -3.34 19.51 4.72
C MET A 367 -2.40 18.49 4.08
N LYS A 368 -2.09 17.43 4.83
CA LYS A 368 -1.56 16.17 4.28
C LYS A 368 -2.68 15.13 4.26
N THR A 369 -2.73 14.32 3.21
CA THR A 369 -3.60 13.14 3.10
C THR A 369 -2.99 12.11 2.15
N ASP A 370 -3.63 10.96 1.99
CA ASP A 370 -3.15 9.83 1.18
C ASP A 370 -4.06 9.58 -0.05
N ASP A 371 -3.54 8.91 -1.08
CA ASP A 371 -4.30 8.64 -2.33
C ASP A 371 -5.37 7.53 -2.19
N ASP A 372 -5.50 6.92 -1.01
CA ASP A 372 -6.60 6.07 -0.54
C ASP A 372 -7.46 6.73 0.53
N ALA A 373 -7.32 8.04 0.74
CA ALA A 373 -8.22 8.80 1.60
C ALA A 373 -9.31 9.50 0.78
N PHE A 374 -10.56 9.38 1.22
CA PHE A 374 -11.66 10.20 0.72
C PHE A 374 -11.89 11.37 1.67
N VAL A 375 -11.68 12.60 1.18
CA VAL A 375 -11.73 13.82 1.99
C VAL A 375 -13.02 14.61 1.71
N ARG A 376 -13.77 14.97 2.76
CA ARG A 376 -14.83 15.99 2.72
C ARG A 376 -14.20 17.39 2.82
N VAL A 377 -13.72 17.91 1.68
CA VAL A 377 -13.03 19.22 1.62
C VAL A 377 -13.92 20.36 2.15
N ASP A 378 -15.23 20.27 1.89
CA ASP A 378 -16.25 21.16 2.44
C ASP A 378 -16.28 21.15 3.97
N GLU A 379 -16.36 19.98 4.59
CA GLU A 379 -16.39 19.85 6.06
C GLU A 379 -15.08 20.28 6.71
N VAL A 380 -13.93 19.98 6.08
CA VAL A 380 -12.62 20.43 6.57
C VAL A 380 -12.58 21.95 6.60
N LEU A 381 -12.95 22.62 5.51
CA LEU A 381 -12.98 24.08 5.45
C LEU A 381 -13.97 24.68 6.47
N ASP A 382 -15.17 24.12 6.57
CA ASP A 382 -16.17 24.58 7.55
C ASP A 382 -15.69 24.44 8.98
N SER A 383 -15.02 23.33 9.32
CA SER A 383 -14.39 23.13 10.63
C SER A 383 -13.29 24.16 10.89
N LEU A 384 -12.38 24.38 9.93
CA LEU A 384 -11.30 25.36 10.07
C LEU A 384 -11.83 26.79 10.27
N HIS A 385 -12.87 27.18 9.54
CA HIS A 385 -13.54 28.47 9.71
C HIS A 385 -14.22 28.61 11.08
N ARG A 386 -14.86 27.54 11.60
CA ARG A 386 -15.48 27.54 12.94
C ARG A 386 -14.45 27.60 14.07
N ILE A 387 -13.33 26.91 13.93
CA ILE A 387 -12.24 26.90 14.92
C ILE A 387 -11.67 28.32 15.08
N ASN A 388 -11.60 29.06 13.96
CA ASN A 388 -11.10 30.44 13.89
C ASN A 388 -9.71 30.60 14.55
N ALA A 389 -8.84 29.62 14.32
CA ALA A 389 -7.43 29.65 14.73
C ALA A 389 -6.56 29.69 13.47
N ASP A 390 -5.95 30.84 13.22
CA ASP A 390 -5.07 31.09 12.08
C ASP A 390 -3.58 30.82 12.39
N HIS A 391 -3.26 30.52 13.65
CA HIS A 391 -1.92 30.22 14.15
C HIS A 391 -1.90 29.00 15.08
N GLY A 392 -0.79 28.27 15.10
CA GLY A 392 -0.55 27.17 16.03
C GLY A 392 -1.57 26.02 15.99
N LEU A 393 -2.20 25.72 14.87
CA LEU A 393 -3.26 24.70 14.79
C LEU A 393 -2.72 23.35 14.28
N LEU A 394 -3.01 22.27 15.00
CA LEU A 394 -3.00 20.90 14.47
C LEU A 394 -4.43 20.33 14.53
N TYR A 395 -5.03 20.09 13.38
CA TYR A 395 -6.38 19.52 13.23
C TYR A 395 -6.31 18.13 12.60
N GLY A 396 -7.02 17.15 13.16
CA GLY A 396 -7.09 15.78 12.66
C GLY A 396 -7.52 14.82 13.76
N LEU A 397 -7.44 13.51 13.54
CA LEU A 397 -7.60 12.55 14.64
C LEU A 397 -6.35 12.56 15.50
N ILE A 398 -6.41 13.11 16.72
CA ILE A 398 -5.23 13.29 17.58
C ILE A 398 -5.02 12.06 18.44
N ASN A 399 -3.79 11.53 18.40
CA ASN A 399 -3.32 10.48 19.30
C ASN A 399 -2.45 11.10 20.41
N LEU A 400 -2.85 10.91 21.66
CA LEU A 400 -2.15 11.44 22.83
C LEU A 400 -1.27 10.40 23.53
N ASP A 401 -1.53 9.10 23.32
CA ASP A 401 -1.02 8.01 24.16
C ASP A 401 -0.37 6.88 23.32
N SER A 402 0.33 7.26 22.27
CA SER A 402 1.02 6.31 21.37
C SER A 402 2.43 5.94 21.86
N ARG A 403 2.89 4.73 21.46
CA ARG A 403 4.21 4.19 21.81
C ARG A 403 4.94 3.68 20.57
N PRO A 404 6.29 3.75 20.54
CA PRO A 404 7.10 3.14 19.48
C PRO A 404 6.87 1.63 19.39
N HIS A 405 6.70 1.11 18.17
CA HIS A 405 6.74 -0.33 17.94
C HIS A 405 8.18 -0.83 18.06
N ARG A 406 8.41 -1.81 18.93
CA ARG A 406 9.75 -2.36 19.21
C ARG A 406 10.00 -3.74 18.58
N ASN A 407 9.03 -4.28 17.84
CA ASN A 407 9.21 -5.51 17.07
C ASN A 407 9.97 -5.19 15.78
N THR A 408 11.13 -5.80 15.56
CA THR A 408 12.02 -5.58 14.40
C THR A 408 11.41 -5.95 13.05
N ASP A 409 10.43 -6.85 13.04
CA ASP A 409 9.74 -7.26 11.81
C ASP A 409 8.52 -6.38 11.48
N SER A 410 8.18 -5.44 12.37
CA SER A 410 7.13 -4.46 12.11
C SER A 410 7.62 -3.42 11.11
N LYS A 411 6.81 -3.12 10.09
CA LYS A 411 7.02 -1.96 9.20
C LYS A 411 7.19 -0.64 9.98
N TRP A 412 6.54 -0.54 11.13
CA TRP A 412 6.57 0.63 12.02
C TRP A 412 7.63 0.53 13.13
N TYR A 413 8.56 -0.43 13.04
CA TYR A 413 9.65 -0.58 14.00
C TYR A 413 10.45 0.71 14.16
N ILE A 414 10.71 1.07 15.42
CA ILE A 414 11.58 2.18 15.83
C ILE A 414 12.51 1.66 16.93
N SER A 415 13.82 1.79 16.70
CA SER A 415 14.83 1.31 17.65
C SER A 415 14.94 2.21 18.89
N PRO A 416 15.44 1.70 20.03
CA PRO A 416 15.71 2.52 21.21
C PRO A 416 16.71 3.65 20.96
N GLU A 417 17.63 3.48 20.01
CA GLU A 417 18.60 4.49 19.59
C GLU A 417 17.94 5.63 18.79
N GLU A 418 16.95 5.31 17.95
CA GLU A 418 16.22 6.31 17.17
C GLU A 418 15.25 7.12 18.07
N TRP A 419 14.60 6.44 19.01
CA TRP A 419 13.71 7.05 20.00
C TRP A 419 13.81 6.30 21.33
N SER A 420 14.34 6.96 22.36
CA SER A 420 14.61 6.34 23.66
C SER A 420 13.42 6.39 24.61
N GLU A 421 12.52 7.34 24.39
CA GLU A 421 11.37 7.59 25.24
C GLU A 421 10.29 6.51 25.05
N GLY A 422 9.47 6.32 26.09
CA GLY A 422 8.42 5.29 26.08
C GLY A 422 7.17 5.68 25.29
N THR A 423 7.00 6.96 24.96
CA THR A 423 5.82 7.53 24.31
C THR A 423 6.23 8.60 23.29
N TYR A 424 5.40 8.83 22.29
CA TYR A 424 5.54 9.98 21.39
C TYR A 424 4.82 11.21 21.94
N PRO A 425 5.19 12.44 21.51
CA PRO A 425 4.35 13.62 21.72
C PRO A 425 3.01 13.49 20.98
N PRO A 426 2.00 14.32 21.26
CA PRO A 426 0.76 14.35 20.49
C PRO A 426 0.99 14.51 18.98
N TRP A 427 0.34 13.67 18.18
CA TRP A 427 0.36 13.72 16.71
C TRP A 427 -1.03 13.41 16.15
N ALA A 428 -1.22 13.66 14.85
CA ALA A 428 -2.48 13.41 14.16
C ALA A 428 -2.34 12.25 13.16
N HIS A 429 -3.30 11.34 13.11
CA HIS A 429 -3.23 10.14 12.26
C HIS A 429 -3.01 10.47 10.77
N GLY A 430 -2.11 9.71 10.13
CA GLY A 430 -1.67 9.87 8.73
C GLY A 430 -2.75 10.06 7.65
N PRO A 431 -3.93 9.42 7.70
CA PRO A 431 -4.93 9.53 6.63
C PRO A 431 -5.40 10.96 6.34
N GLY A 432 -5.31 11.87 7.30
CA GLY A 432 -5.61 13.27 7.07
C GLY A 432 -5.39 14.16 8.29
N TYR A 433 -4.51 15.15 8.16
CA TYR A 433 -4.35 16.21 9.15
C TYR A 433 -4.04 17.56 8.49
N VAL A 434 -4.34 18.63 9.21
CA VAL A 434 -4.13 20.02 8.79
C VAL A 434 -3.25 20.73 9.81
N VAL A 435 -2.28 21.49 9.32
CA VAL A 435 -1.51 22.45 10.11
C VAL A 435 -1.77 23.88 9.64
N SER A 436 -1.68 24.84 10.55
CA SER A 436 -1.71 26.26 10.21
C SER A 436 -0.44 26.70 9.45
N HIS A 437 -0.56 27.80 8.70
CA HIS A 437 0.53 28.36 7.90
C HIS A 437 1.82 28.59 8.69
N ASP A 438 1.73 29.10 9.92
CA ASP A 438 2.87 29.41 10.77
C ASP A 438 3.64 28.15 11.22
N ILE A 439 2.94 27.04 11.50
CA ILE A 439 3.57 25.73 11.74
C ILE A 439 4.31 25.28 10.48
N ALA A 440 3.63 25.24 9.33
CA ALA A 440 4.24 24.82 8.06
C ALA A 440 5.48 25.68 7.72
N ARG A 441 5.38 27.00 7.89
CA ARG A 441 6.49 27.95 7.70
C ARG A 441 7.64 27.69 8.65
N THR A 442 7.36 27.36 9.91
CA THR A 442 8.38 27.07 10.91
C THR A 442 9.09 25.74 10.61
N VAL A 443 8.36 24.71 10.17
CA VAL A 443 8.96 23.46 9.65
C VAL A 443 9.93 23.78 8.50
N SER A 444 9.48 24.51 7.48
CA SER A 444 10.32 24.88 6.33
C SER A 444 11.52 25.75 6.70
N LYS A 445 11.38 26.63 7.70
CA LYS A 445 12.47 27.44 8.22
C LYS A 445 13.51 26.57 8.94
N LYS A 446 13.08 25.77 9.92
CA LYS A 446 13.97 24.89 10.69
C LYS A 446 14.70 23.89 9.81
N PHE A 447 14.04 23.37 8.77
CA PHE A 447 14.71 22.50 7.80
C PHE A 447 15.86 23.20 7.09
N ARG A 448 15.62 24.43 6.56
CA ARG A 448 16.67 25.22 5.88
C ARG A 448 17.83 25.59 6.81
N GLU A 449 17.56 25.72 8.09
CA GLU A 449 18.54 26.01 9.14
C GLU A 449 19.22 24.75 9.69
N ASN A 450 18.90 23.56 9.17
CA ASN A 450 19.38 22.25 9.67
C ASN A 450 19.06 21.98 11.15
N HIS A 451 17.97 22.55 11.65
CA HIS A 451 17.47 22.38 13.02
C HIS A 451 16.26 21.45 13.10
N LEU A 452 15.77 20.93 11.98
CA LEU A 452 14.63 20.01 11.95
C LEU A 452 15.12 18.56 12.10
N LYS A 453 14.73 17.90 13.21
CA LYS A 453 15.01 16.47 13.41
C LYS A 453 14.06 15.64 12.54
N MET A 454 14.59 14.99 11.49
CA MET A 454 13.82 14.07 10.66
C MET A 454 13.51 12.78 11.43
N PHE A 455 12.35 12.19 11.18
CA PHE A 455 11.88 10.97 11.81
C PHE A 455 11.13 10.11 10.78
N LYS A 456 11.24 8.78 10.85
CA LYS A 456 10.75 7.86 9.79
C LYS A 456 9.22 7.86 9.63
N LEU A 457 8.48 7.88 10.73
CA LEU A 457 7.01 7.95 10.73
C LEU A 457 6.58 9.41 10.56
N GLU A 458 5.92 9.78 9.46
CA GLU A 458 5.75 11.19 9.10
C GLU A 458 4.75 11.93 9.97
N ASP A 459 3.70 11.22 10.39
CA ASP A 459 2.65 11.74 11.26
C ASP A 459 3.21 12.02 12.65
N VAL A 460 3.98 11.08 13.20
CA VAL A 460 4.75 11.26 14.43
C VAL A 460 5.81 12.35 14.26
N ALA A 461 6.48 12.45 13.10
CA ALA A 461 7.46 13.51 12.83
C ALA A 461 6.84 14.89 12.95
N MET A 462 5.63 15.10 12.40
CA MET A 462 4.89 16.35 12.55
C MET A 462 4.61 16.66 14.03
N GLY A 463 4.18 15.67 14.82
CA GLY A 463 3.99 15.82 16.26
C GLY A 463 5.27 16.20 17.01
N ILE A 464 6.41 15.58 16.66
CA ILE A 464 7.73 15.92 17.21
C ILE A 464 8.08 17.38 16.89
N TRP A 465 7.94 17.81 15.64
CA TRP A 465 8.26 19.18 15.23
C TRP A 465 7.41 20.21 15.96
N ILE A 466 6.11 19.95 16.10
CA ILE A 466 5.18 20.81 16.83
C ILE A 466 5.52 20.84 18.33
N ALA A 467 5.86 19.69 18.92
CA ALA A 467 6.28 19.63 20.33
C ALA A 467 7.55 20.45 20.59
N ASP A 468 8.51 20.44 19.67
CA ASP A 468 9.71 21.26 19.77
C ASP A 468 9.40 22.76 19.62
N MET A 469 8.51 23.14 18.70
CA MET A 469 8.04 24.54 18.60
C MET A 469 7.31 24.99 19.87
N LYS A 470 6.53 24.11 20.50
CA LYS A 470 5.85 24.39 21.76
C LYS A 470 6.84 24.63 22.91
N LYS A 471 7.94 23.87 22.98
CA LYS A 471 9.03 24.11 23.94
C LYS A 471 9.70 25.49 23.72
N GLU A 472 9.69 25.98 22.49
CA GLU A 472 10.21 27.29 22.10
C GLU A 472 9.18 28.44 22.26
N GLY A 473 8.00 28.14 22.81
CA GLY A 473 6.99 29.15 23.16
C GLY A 473 5.86 29.32 22.15
N LEU A 474 5.77 28.47 21.12
CA LEU A 474 4.59 28.46 20.23
C LEU A 474 3.37 27.92 20.99
N GLU A 475 2.30 28.71 21.09
CA GLU A 475 1.01 28.21 21.56
C GLU A 475 0.39 27.32 20.49
N VAL A 476 0.10 26.07 20.84
CA VAL A 476 -0.44 25.08 19.90
C VAL A 476 -1.80 24.59 20.39
N ARG A 477 -2.79 24.68 19.50
CA ARG A 477 -4.15 24.17 19.65
C ARG A 477 -4.27 22.85 18.89
N TYR A 478 -4.60 21.79 19.63
CA TYR A 478 -4.89 20.46 19.06
C TYR A 478 -6.40 20.31 18.91
N GLU A 479 -6.88 20.17 17.68
CA GLU A 479 -8.30 19.99 17.35
C GLU A 479 -8.56 18.55 16.91
N ASN A 480 -9.23 17.80 17.78
CA ASN A 480 -9.50 16.39 17.58
C ASN A 480 -10.77 16.16 16.75
N GLU A 481 -10.61 15.83 15.46
CA GLU A 481 -11.69 15.46 14.56
C GLU A 481 -11.88 13.93 14.55
N VAL A 482 -12.78 13.46 15.40
CA VAL A 482 -13.10 12.02 15.55
C VAL A 482 -13.77 11.38 14.33
N ARG A 483 -14.19 12.19 13.36
CA ARG A 483 -14.78 11.74 12.07
C ARG A 483 -13.71 11.49 10.99
N VAL A 484 -12.42 11.63 11.32
CA VAL A 484 -11.33 11.07 10.53
C VAL A 484 -11.21 9.59 10.92
N TYR A 485 -11.61 8.70 10.02
CA TYR A 485 -11.54 7.25 10.24
C TYR A 485 -10.26 6.70 9.64
N PRO A 486 -9.31 6.21 10.46
CA PRO A 486 -8.06 5.69 9.94
C PRO A 486 -8.21 4.33 9.28
N GLU A 487 -9.32 3.62 9.54
CA GLU A 487 -9.64 2.33 8.92
C GLU A 487 -11.13 2.26 8.59
N GLY A 488 -11.43 1.79 7.38
CA GLY A 488 -12.78 1.73 6.81
C GLY A 488 -13.47 3.09 6.64
N CYS A 489 -14.76 3.08 6.94
CA CYS A 489 -15.66 4.23 6.79
C CYS A 489 -16.81 4.09 7.78
N LYS A 490 -17.25 5.21 8.39
CA LYS A 490 -18.55 5.29 9.08
C LYS A 490 -19.33 6.51 8.60
N ASP A 491 -20.65 6.40 8.57
CA ASP A 491 -21.53 7.48 8.14
C ASP A 491 -21.25 8.77 8.93
N GLY A 492 -21.23 9.90 8.23
CA GLY A 492 -20.80 11.19 8.80
C GLY A 492 -19.29 11.43 8.78
N TYR A 493 -18.49 10.59 8.11
CA TYR A 493 -17.05 10.79 7.95
C TYR A 493 -16.67 12.18 7.41
N VAL A 494 -15.53 12.68 7.88
CA VAL A 494 -14.80 13.82 7.28
C VAL A 494 -13.67 13.28 6.41
N VAL A 495 -12.94 12.27 6.90
CA VAL A 495 -11.98 11.49 6.12
C VAL A 495 -12.30 10.02 6.32
N ALA A 496 -12.36 9.26 5.23
CA ALA A 496 -12.48 7.81 5.25
C ALA A 496 -11.25 7.19 4.57
N HIS A 497 -10.69 6.13 5.15
CA HIS A 497 -9.47 5.45 4.71
C HIS A 497 -9.51 4.01 5.21
N TYR A 498 -9.15 2.96 4.47
CA TYR A 498 -8.65 2.90 3.10
C TYR A 498 -9.81 2.88 2.09
N GLN A 499 -9.77 3.74 1.07
CA GLN A 499 -10.77 3.82 0.00
C GLN A 499 -10.12 3.57 -1.35
N GLY A 500 -10.41 2.42 -1.96
CA GLY A 500 -9.95 2.11 -3.30
C GLY A 500 -10.67 2.98 -4.36
N PRO A 501 -10.20 2.94 -5.63
CA PRO A 501 -10.78 3.73 -6.71
C PRO A 501 -12.30 3.59 -6.87
N ARG A 502 -12.84 2.39 -6.68
CA ARG A 502 -14.29 2.12 -6.82
C ARG A 502 -15.06 2.66 -5.62
N GLU A 503 -14.51 2.47 -4.43
CA GLU A 503 -15.08 2.95 -3.18
C GLU A 503 -15.15 4.48 -3.18
N MET A 504 -14.08 5.17 -3.59
CA MET A 504 -14.08 6.64 -3.74
C MET A 504 -15.19 7.13 -4.67
N LEU A 505 -15.36 6.50 -5.84
CA LEU A 505 -16.42 6.87 -6.79
C LEU A 505 -17.81 6.67 -6.19
N CYS A 506 -18.01 5.56 -5.47
CA CYS A 506 -19.27 5.29 -4.77
C CYS A 506 -19.54 6.31 -3.65
N LEU A 507 -18.54 6.66 -2.83
CA LEU A 507 -18.65 7.65 -1.76
C LEU A 507 -19.03 9.02 -2.34
N TRP A 508 -18.39 9.42 -3.44
CA TRP A 508 -18.71 10.65 -4.14
C TRP A 508 -20.13 10.65 -4.68
N GLN A 509 -20.54 9.57 -5.35
CA GLN A 509 -21.89 9.46 -5.90
C GLN A 509 -22.95 9.56 -4.80
N LYS A 510 -22.78 8.82 -3.69
CA LYS A 510 -23.69 8.90 -2.55
C LYS A 510 -23.76 10.31 -1.98
N LEU A 511 -22.61 10.97 -1.84
CA LEU A 511 -22.58 12.35 -1.35
C LEU A 511 -23.30 13.32 -2.29
N GLN A 512 -23.14 13.17 -3.61
CA GLN A 512 -23.79 14.04 -4.59
C GLN A 512 -25.32 13.86 -4.62
N VAL A 513 -25.80 12.62 -4.48
CA VAL A 513 -27.23 12.28 -4.53
C VAL A 513 -27.92 12.54 -3.19
N ASP A 514 -27.37 11.98 -2.10
CA ASP A 514 -28.02 11.99 -0.79
C ASP A 514 -27.72 13.26 0.01
N LYS A 515 -26.73 14.05 -0.42
CA LYS A 515 -26.18 15.19 0.34
C LYS A 515 -25.76 14.81 1.76
N ARG A 516 -25.39 13.54 1.96
CA ARG A 516 -24.95 12.97 3.24
C ARG A 516 -23.74 12.06 3.02
N ALA A 517 -22.78 12.12 3.94
CA ALA A 517 -21.65 11.20 3.97
C ALA A 517 -22.13 9.82 4.43
N LYS A 518 -22.31 8.90 3.48
CA LYS A 518 -22.69 7.50 3.72
C LYS A 518 -21.65 6.56 3.13
N CYS A 519 -21.29 5.54 3.88
CA CYS A 519 -20.30 4.57 3.43
C CYS A 519 -20.80 3.69 2.30
N CYS A 520 -19.86 3.16 1.53
CA CYS A 520 -20.13 2.17 0.49
C CYS A 520 -20.26 0.78 1.11
N GLY A 521 -21.25 0.01 0.66
CA GLY A 521 -21.67 -1.23 1.33
C GLY A 521 -23.18 -1.22 1.60
N ASP A 522 -23.80 -2.39 1.51
CA ASP A 522 -25.23 -2.56 1.72
C ASP A 522 -25.57 -2.37 3.20
N SER A 523 -26.55 -1.52 3.48
CA SER A 523 -27.44 -1.69 4.62
C SER A 523 -28.22 -3.00 4.45
N ARG A 524 -27.55 -4.15 4.65
CA ARG A 524 -28.19 -5.44 4.88
C ARG A 524 -27.68 -6.01 6.19
N LYS A 525 -28.66 -6.19 7.08
CA LYS A 525 -28.63 -6.86 8.37
C LYS A 525 -28.08 -8.28 8.27
#